data_AF-A0A6G1S0T2-F1
#
_entry.id   AF-A0A6G1S0T2-F1
#
_cell.length_a   1.000
_cell.length_b   1.000
_cell.length_c   1.000
_cell.angle_alpha   90.00
_cell.angle_beta   90.00
_cell.angle_gamma   90.00
#
_symmetry.space_group_name_H-M   'P 1'
#
loop_
_entity.id
_entity.type
_entity.pdbx_description
1 polymer ?
#
loop_
_entity_poly.entity_id
_entity_poly.type
_entity_poly.pdbx_seq_one_letter_code
_entity_poly.pdbx_strand_id
1 'polypeptide(L)'
;MISGELQSYSDVCDALSVTEITLGFLAMAGENAEMLLTDYIERVLQMGDQTNPHVLQVFRRCHLKHIISLWQLLSARKSEQLLRLRKDPFVDINAAYKTELEPELAKLLNTYLVHSRLETFLLELHELIVLKLRRIRAVDEFRPTWSLKESLLPYL
;
A
#
# COMPACT_ATOMS: atom_id res chain seq x y z
N MET A 1 7.91 4.15 -14.27
CA MET A 1 6.86 4.26 -13.24
C MET A 1 5.77 3.24 -13.54
N ILE A 2 5.48 2.34 -12.60
CA ILE A 2 4.43 1.30 -12.72
C ILE A 2 3.01 1.90 -12.73
N SER A 3 2.86 3.10 -12.19
CA SER A 3 1.57 3.77 -11.99
C SER A 3 0.76 4.06 -13.25
N GLY A 4 1.37 4.08 -14.45
CA GLY A 4 0.66 4.32 -15.71
C GLY A 4 0.07 3.05 -16.34
N GLU A 5 0.56 1.87 -15.93
CA GLU A 5 0.29 0.59 -16.60
C GLU A 5 -0.86 -0.20 -15.92
N LEU A 6 -1.10 0.01 -14.63
CA LEU A 6 -2.19 -0.64 -13.87
C LEU A 6 -3.36 0.34 -13.62
N GLN A 7 -4.25 0.49 -14.61
CA GLN A 7 -5.37 1.44 -14.51
C GLN A 7 -6.67 0.81 -13.98
N SER A 8 -6.87 -0.49 -14.16
CA SER A 8 -8.08 -1.17 -13.71
C SER A 8 -7.96 -1.65 -12.26
N TYR A 9 -9.09 -1.72 -11.54
CA TYR A 9 -9.13 -2.23 -10.17
C TYR A 9 -8.70 -3.70 -10.09
N SER A 10 -9.08 -4.53 -11.08
CA SER A 10 -8.69 -5.94 -11.14
C SER A 10 -7.18 -6.11 -11.32
N ASP A 11 -6.56 -5.37 -12.26
CA ASP A 11 -5.10 -5.49 -12.49
C ASP A 11 -4.30 -5.09 -11.25
N VAL A 12 -4.75 -4.06 -10.53
CA VAL A 12 -4.14 -3.64 -9.26
C VAL A 12 -4.30 -4.72 -8.18
N CYS A 13 -5.46 -5.38 -8.10
CA CYS A 13 -5.69 -6.47 -7.15
C CYS A 13 -4.84 -7.70 -7.47
N ASP A 14 -4.74 -8.08 -8.74
CA ASP A 14 -3.91 -9.20 -9.19
C ASP A 14 -2.43 -8.92 -8.88
N ALA A 15 -1.94 -7.72 -9.24
CA ALA A 15 -0.58 -7.30 -8.95
C ALA A 15 -0.29 -7.31 -7.43
N LEU A 16 -1.19 -6.76 -6.62
CA LEU A 16 -1.02 -6.76 -5.16
C LEU A 16 -0.99 -8.19 -4.61
N SER A 17 -1.88 -9.07 -5.07
CA SER A 17 -1.95 -10.45 -4.60
C SER A 17 -0.66 -11.22 -4.89
N VAL A 18 -0.11 -11.09 -6.10
CA VAL A 18 1.18 -11.70 -6.47
C VAL A 18 2.32 -11.13 -5.62
N THR A 19 2.30 -9.83 -5.34
CA THR A 19 3.29 -9.17 -4.49
C THR A 19 3.23 -9.68 -3.05
N GLU A 20 2.04 -9.84 -2.47
CA GLU A 20 1.82 -10.35 -1.11
C GLU A 20 2.25 -11.82 -0.97
N ILE A 21 1.94 -12.66 -1.96
CA ILE A 21 2.42 -14.05 -2.01
C ILE A 21 3.96 -14.07 -2.05
N THR A 22 4.55 -13.28 -2.94
CA THR A 22 6.01 -13.18 -3.08
C THR A 22 6.68 -12.74 -1.77
N LEU A 23 6.14 -11.71 -1.11
CA LEU A 23 6.59 -11.26 0.21
C LEU A 23 6.54 -12.39 1.25
N GLY A 24 5.46 -13.17 1.27
CA GLY A 24 5.30 -14.29 2.19
C GLY A 24 6.39 -15.35 2.03
N PHE A 25 6.74 -15.71 0.80
CA PHE A 25 7.83 -16.66 0.53
C PHE A 25 9.21 -16.08 0.84
N LEU A 26 9.46 -14.82 0.47
CA LEU A 26 10.74 -14.14 0.77
C LEU A 26 10.98 -14.00 2.27
N ALA A 27 9.94 -13.77 3.07
CA ALA A 27 10.05 -13.69 4.52
C ALA A 27 10.52 -15.02 5.14
N MET A 28 10.27 -16.15 4.48
CA MET A 28 10.61 -17.49 4.99
C MET A 28 11.94 -18.02 4.44
N ALA A 29 12.23 -17.78 3.16
CA ALA A 29 13.37 -18.38 2.47
C ALA A 29 14.48 -17.38 2.13
N GLY A 30 14.16 -16.08 2.04
CA GLY A 30 15.04 -15.09 1.43
C GLY A 30 15.31 -15.37 -0.05
N GLU A 31 16.08 -14.49 -0.69
CA GLU A 31 16.69 -14.70 -2.02
C GLU A 31 17.68 -13.56 -2.30
N ASN A 32 18.44 -13.64 -3.40
CA ASN A 32 19.23 -12.51 -3.89
C ASN A 32 18.36 -11.27 -4.19
N ALA A 33 18.62 -10.17 -3.48
CA ALA A 33 17.90 -8.91 -3.61
C ALA A 33 17.93 -8.29 -5.03
N GLU A 34 18.98 -8.59 -5.81
CA GLU A 34 19.14 -8.15 -7.21
C GLU A 34 18.51 -9.12 -8.23
N MET A 35 17.86 -10.19 -7.81
CA MET A 35 17.10 -11.06 -8.71
C MET A 35 15.88 -10.29 -9.25
N LEU A 36 15.54 -10.48 -10.53
CA LEU A 36 14.32 -9.93 -11.10
C LEU A 36 13.10 -10.56 -10.42
N LEU A 37 12.10 -9.72 -10.12
CA LEU A 37 10.86 -10.17 -9.51
C LEU A 37 10.15 -11.21 -10.40
N THR A 38 10.15 -11.01 -11.72
CA THR A 38 9.57 -11.97 -12.67
C THR A 38 10.30 -13.30 -12.66
N ASP A 39 11.64 -13.30 -12.59
CA ASP A 39 12.41 -14.54 -12.55
C ASP A 39 12.10 -15.33 -11.27
N TYR A 40 11.90 -14.65 -10.13
CA TYR A 40 11.53 -15.31 -8.88
C TYR A 40 10.13 -15.94 -8.98
N ILE A 41 9.16 -15.18 -9.48
CA ILE A 41 7.77 -15.65 -9.66
C ILE A 41 7.72 -16.86 -10.60
N GLU A 42 8.43 -16.81 -11.72
CA GLU A 42 8.37 -17.86 -12.75
C GLU A 42 9.21 -19.10 -12.38
N ARG A 43 10.41 -18.92 -11.83
CA ARG A 43 11.37 -20.02 -11.66
C ARG A 43 11.41 -20.58 -10.24
N VAL A 44 11.20 -19.73 -9.24
CA VAL A 44 11.25 -20.14 -7.83
C VAL A 44 9.85 -20.52 -7.35
N LEU A 45 8.89 -19.60 -7.50
CA LEU A 45 7.50 -19.84 -7.11
C LEU A 45 6.74 -20.72 -8.11
N GLN A 46 7.22 -20.84 -9.36
CA GLN A 46 6.58 -21.61 -10.43
C GLN A 46 5.14 -21.15 -10.70
N MET A 47 4.90 -19.83 -10.60
CA MET A 47 3.58 -19.21 -10.75
C MET A 47 3.37 -18.52 -12.11
N GLY A 48 4.28 -18.69 -13.07
CA GLY A 48 4.23 -18.02 -14.38
C GLY A 48 2.89 -18.21 -15.10
N ASP A 49 2.44 -19.45 -15.26
CA ASP A 49 1.18 -19.79 -15.95
C ASP A 49 -0.08 -19.37 -15.18
N GLN A 50 0.05 -19.08 -13.88
CA GLN A 50 -1.03 -18.67 -12.99
C GLN A 50 -1.08 -17.14 -12.80
N THR A 51 -0.10 -16.42 -13.33
CA THR A 51 0.01 -14.97 -13.17
C THR A 51 -0.48 -14.26 -14.42
N ASN A 52 -1.30 -13.23 -14.25
CA ASN A 52 -1.78 -12.37 -15.34
C ASN A 52 -0.56 -11.82 -16.14
N PRO A 53 -0.47 -12.05 -17.46
CA PRO A 53 0.67 -11.61 -18.26
C PRO A 53 0.93 -10.11 -18.19
N HIS A 54 -0.13 -9.30 -18.00
CA HIS A 54 0.01 -7.86 -17.83
C HIS A 54 0.74 -7.52 -16.51
N VAL A 55 0.43 -8.24 -15.43
CA VAL A 55 1.11 -8.09 -14.13
C VAL A 55 2.60 -8.45 -14.25
N LEU A 56 2.92 -9.57 -14.93
CA LEU A 56 4.32 -9.95 -15.19
C LEU A 56 5.05 -8.87 -16.00
N GLN A 57 4.41 -8.32 -17.01
CA GLN A 57 4.98 -7.25 -17.83
C GLN A 57 5.29 -6.00 -17.00
N VAL A 58 4.40 -5.62 -16.08
CA VAL A 58 4.61 -4.50 -15.15
C VAL A 58 5.78 -4.77 -14.19
N PHE A 59 5.92 -6.02 -13.72
CA PHE A 59 6.97 -6.43 -12.77
C PHE A 59 8.33 -6.65 -13.41
N ARG A 60 8.42 -6.72 -14.74
CA ARG A 60 9.65 -7.00 -15.49
C ARG A 60 10.82 -6.04 -15.19
N ARG A 61 10.54 -4.85 -14.67
CA ARG A 61 11.56 -3.85 -14.28
C ARG A 61 11.86 -3.84 -12.78
N CYS A 62 11.22 -4.71 -12.00
CA CYS A 62 11.40 -4.80 -10.56
C CYS A 62 12.40 -5.87 -10.19
N HIS A 63 13.17 -5.59 -9.15
CA HIS A 63 14.00 -6.57 -8.46
C HIS A 63 13.38 -6.88 -7.10
N LEU A 64 13.78 -7.98 -6.49
CA LEU A 64 13.27 -8.39 -5.18
C LEU A 64 13.48 -7.34 -4.09
N LYS A 65 14.57 -6.56 -4.15
CA LYS A 65 14.80 -5.42 -3.24
C LYS A 65 13.69 -4.36 -3.25
N HIS A 66 12.89 -4.30 -4.32
CA HIS A 66 11.79 -3.32 -4.45
C HIS A 66 10.46 -3.83 -3.87
N ILE A 67 10.39 -5.08 -3.41
CA ILE A 67 9.11 -5.75 -3.13
C ILE A 67 8.27 -5.04 -2.06
N ILE A 68 8.90 -4.47 -1.03
CA ILE A 68 8.21 -3.74 0.03
C ILE A 68 7.62 -2.44 -0.51
N SER A 69 8.40 -1.63 -1.23
CA SER A 69 7.92 -0.40 -1.85
C SER A 69 6.86 -0.65 -2.94
N LEU A 70 6.96 -1.77 -3.64
CA LEU A 70 5.96 -2.21 -4.60
C LEU A 70 4.63 -2.54 -3.89
N TRP A 71 4.69 -3.26 -2.76
CA TRP A 71 3.52 -3.54 -1.94
C TRP A 71 2.87 -2.25 -1.43
N GLN A 72 3.64 -1.32 -0.86
CA GLN A 72 3.15 -0.02 -0.39
C GLN A 72 2.40 0.71 -1.52
N LEU A 73 3.03 0.82 -2.70
CA LEU A 73 2.46 1.48 -3.86
C LEU A 73 1.15 0.81 -4.31
N LEU A 74 1.14 -0.51 -4.49
CA LEU A 74 -0.03 -1.25 -4.98
C LEU A 74 -1.18 -1.23 -3.96
N SER A 75 -0.87 -1.31 -2.67
CA SER A 75 -1.85 -1.24 -1.58
C SER A 75 -2.55 0.12 -1.55
N ALA A 76 -1.77 1.21 -1.68
CA ALA A 76 -2.32 2.56 -1.80
C ALA A 76 -3.15 2.75 -3.07
N ARG A 77 -2.67 2.23 -4.22
CA ARG A 77 -3.41 2.30 -5.49
C ARG A 77 -4.72 1.52 -5.45
N LYS A 78 -4.77 0.36 -4.80
CA LYS A 78 -6.02 -0.38 -4.59
C LYS A 78 -7.05 0.47 -3.85
N SER A 79 -6.60 1.18 -2.81
CA SER A 79 -7.45 2.05 -2.00
C SER A 79 -7.92 3.27 -2.79
N GLU A 80 -7.05 3.88 -3.59
CA GLU A 80 -7.40 4.97 -4.50
C GLU A 80 -8.44 4.53 -5.56
N GLN A 81 -8.29 3.35 -6.13
CA GLN A 81 -9.25 2.80 -7.08
C GLN A 81 -10.62 2.55 -6.44
N LEU A 82 -10.68 2.10 -5.19
CA LEU A 82 -11.94 1.99 -4.44
C LEU A 82 -12.61 3.37 -4.25
N LEU A 83 -11.84 4.41 -3.91
CA LEU A 83 -12.36 5.79 -3.81
C LEU A 83 -12.93 6.28 -5.15
N ARG A 84 -12.24 6.04 -6.27
CA ARG A 84 -12.74 6.36 -7.63
C ARG A 84 -14.05 5.64 -7.96
N LEU A 85 -14.21 4.42 -7.46
CA LEU A 85 -15.44 3.62 -7.56
C LEU A 85 -16.49 3.97 -6.50
N ARG A 86 -16.28 5.03 -5.71
CA ARG A 86 -17.16 5.46 -4.60
C ARG A 86 -17.39 4.37 -3.54
N LYS A 87 -16.37 3.55 -3.27
CA LYS A 87 -16.37 2.52 -2.22
C LYS A 87 -15.42 2.94 -1.09
N ASP A 88 -15.75 2.56 0.15
CA ASP A 88 -14.88 2.78 1.32
C ASP A 88 -13.69 1.79 1.29
N PRO A 89 -12.44 2.25 1.10
CA PRO A 89 -11.26 1.38 1.13
C PRO A 89 -10.90 0.89 2.54
N PHE A 90 -11.45 1.51 3.58
CA PHE A 90 -11.08 1.29 4.97
C PHE A 90 -12.23 0.67 5.78
N VAL A 91 -13.13 -0.08 5.14
CA VAL A 91 -14.34 -0.65 5.76
C VAL A 91 -14.06 -1.35 7.10
N ASP A 92 -12.95 -2.07 7.22
CA ASP A 92 -12.58 -2.83 8.43
C ASP A 92 -11.91 -2.01 9.54
N ILE A 93 -11.72 -0.70 9.35
CA ILE A 93 -11.11 0.18 10.35
C ILE A 93 -12.15 0.67 11.34
N ASN A 94 -11.76 0.75 12.61
CA ASN A 94 -12.62 1.25 13.68
C ASN A 94 -13.16 2.65 13.34
N ALA A 95 -14.46 2.86 13.56
CA ALA A 95 -15.15 4.12 13.27
C ALA A 95 -14.54 5.34 14.01
N ALA A 96 -13.83 5.12 15.12
CA ALA A 96 -13.15 6.18 15.86
C ALA A 96 -12.05 6.90 15.04
N TYR A 97 -11.50 6.28 13.99
CA TYR A 97 -10.55 6.92 13.08
C TYR A 97 -11.20 7.53 11.84
N LYS A 98 -12.52 7.41 11.68
CA LYS A 98 -13.26 7.80 10.46
C LYS A 98 -14.08 9.08 10.65
N THR A 99 -13.92 9.78 11.75
CA THR A 99 -14.60 11.05 12.00
C THR A 99 -14.13 12.10 10.98
N GLU A 100 -15.08 12.85 10.41
CA GLU A 100 -14.75 13.93 9.50
C GLU A 100 -13.96 15.03 10.22
N LEU A 101 -13.03 15.64 9.49
CA LEU A 101 -12.28 16.78 10.00
C LEU A 101 -13.19 18.00 10.12
N GLU A 102 -13.01 18.75 11.20
CA GLU A 102 -13.60 20.08 11.32
C GLU A 102 -13.15 20.98 10.15
N PRO A 103 -14.02 21.87 9.63
CA PRO A 103 -13.71 22.71 8.47
C PRO A 103 -12.40 23.50 8.60
N GLU A 104 -12.11 24.01 9.80
CA GLU A 104 -10.89 24.75 10.12
C GLU A 104 -9.65 23.86 9.99
N LEU A 105 -9.69 22.64 10.53
CA LEU A 105 -8.61 21.66 10.43
C LEU A 105 -8.41 21.18 8.99
N ALA A 106 -9.51 20.96 8.25
CA ALA A 106 -9.45 20.59 6.84
C ALA A 106 -8.77 21.69 6.00
N LYS A 107 -9.01 22.97 6.30
CA LYS A 107 -8.35 24.10 5.61
C LYS A 107 -6.85 24.15 5.90
N LEU A 108 -6.46 23.94 7.15
CA LEU A 108 -5.05 23.87 7.55
C LEU A 108 -4.33 22.71 6.87
N LEU A 109 -4.95 21.52 6.86
CA LEU A 109 -4.40 20.34 6.19
C LEU A 109 -4.22 20.59 4.70
N ASN A 110 -5.22 21.14 4.00
CA ASN A 110 -5.12 21.46 2.58
C ASN A 110 -3.98 22.43 2.28
N THR A 111 -3.80 23.45 3.12
CA THR A 111 -2.70 24.42 2.96
C THR A 111 -1.34 23.74 3.13
N TYR A 112 -1.21 22.83 4.10
CA TYR A 112 0.00 22.04 4.29
C TYR A 112 0.28 21.12 3.09
N LEU A 113 -0.74 20.40 2.62
CA LEU A 113 -0.60 19.42 1.54
C LEU A 113 -0.10 20.06 0.24
N VAL A 114 -0.55 21.27 -0.09
CA VAL A 114 -0.11 22.02 -1.29
C VAL A 114 1.40 22.26 -1.32
N HIS A 115 2.05 22.41 -0.15
CA HIS A 115 3.47 22.71 -0.05
C HIS A 115 4.33 21.47 0.26
N SER A 116 3.74 20.28 0.26
CA SER A 116 4.37 19.05 0.72
C SER A 116 4.63 18.05 -0.42
N ARG A 117 5.54 17.10 -0.18
CA ARG A 117 5.69 15.90 -1.03
C ARG A 117 4.51 14.96 -0.78
N LEU A 118 3.37 15.30 -1.37
CA LEU A 118 2.09 14.63 -1.15
C LEU A 118 2.17 13.12 -1.38
N GLU A 119 2.87 12.67 -2.42
CA GLU A 119 2.93 11.25 -2.77
C GLU A 119 3.58 10.41 -1.67
N THR A 120 4.76 10.80 -1.18
CA THR A 120 5.44 10.06 -0.10
C THR A 120 4.61 10.10 1.17
N PHE A 121 4.10 11.28 1.57
CA PHE A 121 3.27 11.40 2.77
C PHE A 121 2.03 10.50 2.71
N LEU A 122 1.35 10.43 1.56
CA LEU A 122 0.18 9.59 1.39
C LEU A 122 0.51 8.10 1.44
N LEU A 123 1.65 7.66 0.90
CA LEU A 123 2.08 6.26 0.97
C LEU A 123 2.35 5.84 2.42
N GLU A 124 3.10 6.65 3.17
CA GLU A 124 3.41 6.37 4.58
C GLU A 124 2.16 6.37 5.46
N LEU A 125 1.28 7.36 5.23
CA LEU A 125 0.00 7.44 5.94
C LEU A 125 -0.89 6.24 5.62
N HIS A 126 -0.99 5.86 4.35
CA HIS A 126 -1.77 4.71 3.91
C HIS A 126 -1.27 3.41 4.55
N GLU A 127 0.04 3.23 4.59
CA GLU A 127 0.65 2.06 5.21
C GLU A 127 0.33 1.98 6.72
N LEU A 128 0.50 3.08 7.45
CA LEU A 128 0.15 3.14 8.87
C LEU A 128 -1.31 2.75 9.10
N ILE A 129 -2.22 3.29 8.27
CA ILE A 129 -3.65 2.98 8.32
C ILE A 129 -3.89 1.47 8.12
N VAL A 130 -3.30 0.88 7.07
CA VAL A 130 -3.55 -0.51 6.70
C VAL A 130 -2.88 -1.51 7.66
N LEU A 131 -1.66 -1.23 8.13
CA LEU A 131 -0.88 -2.17 8.96
C LEU A 131 -1.15 -2.06 10.45
N LYS A 132 -1.45 -0.86 10.95
CA LYS A 132 -1.63 -0.60 12.38
C LYS A 132 -3.10 -0.49 12.77
N LEU A 133 -3.90 0.25 12.01
CA LEU A 133 -5.27 0.57 12.42
C LEU A 133 -6.31 -0.51 12.11
N ARG A 134 -6.00 -1.47 11.23
CA ARG A 134 -6.84 -2.66 10.98
C ARG A 134 -6.77 -3.72 12.08
N ARG A 135 -5.84 -3.58 13.03
CA ARG A 135 -5.67 -4.56 14.12
C ARG A 135 -6.81 -4.45 15.13
N ILE A 136 -7.23 -5.58 15.70
CA ILE A 136 -8.33 -5.63 16.69
C ILE A 136 -8.08 -4.69 17.89
N ARG A 137 -6.81 -4.58 18.33
CA ARG A 137 -6.38 -3.73 19.46
C ARG A 137 -5.83 -2.37 19.04
N ALA A 138 -6.09 -1.93 17.80
CA ALA A 138 -5.54 -0.68 17.28
C ALA A 138 -5.84 0.53 18.19
N VAL A 139 -7.06 0.60 18.75
CA VAL A 139 -7.49 1.72 19.60
C VAL A 139 -6.68 1.82 20.91
N ASP A 140 -6.18 0.69 21.42
CA ASP A 140 -5.37 0.66 22.65
C ASP A 140 -3.92 1.10 22.38
N GLU A 141 -3.37 0.72 21.22
CA GLU A 141 -1.98 0.97 20.80
C GLU A 141 -1.80 2.33 20.09
N PHE A 142 -2.82 2.76 19.34
CA PHE A 142 -2.87 4.00 18.55
C PHE A 142 -4.11 4.79 18.94
N ARG A 143 -4.01 5.62 19.98
CA ARG A 143 -5.19 6.32 20.49
C ARG A 143 -5.73 7.31 19.44
N PRO A 144 -7.03 7.26 19.10
CA PRO A 144 -7.64 8.19 18.13
C PRO A 144 -7.51 9.68 18.51
N THR A 145 -7.24 9.97 19.79
CA THR A 145 -7.05 11.33 20.30
C THR A 145 -5.66 11.90 20.06
N TRP A 146 -4.69 11.08 19.64
CA TRP A 146 -3.34 11.56 19.32
C TRP A 146 -3.35 12.38 18.03
N SER A 147 -2.48 13.36 17.97
CA SER A 147 -2.26 14.08 16.72
C SER A 147 -1.64 13.15 15.67
N LEU A 148 -1.89 13.46 14.40
CA LEU A 148 -1.29 12.71 13.30
C LEU A 148 0.24 12.72 13.37
N LYS A 149 0.83 13.84 13.83
CA LYS A 149 2.28 13.98 14.01
C LYS A 149 2.82 13.04 15.09
N GLU A 150 2.14 12.93 16.22
CA GLU A 150 2.53 12.00 17.30
C GLU A 150 2.41 10.53 16.89
N SER A 151 1.49 10.21 15.98
CA SER A 151 1.28 8.85 15.52
C SER A 151 2.23 8.46 14.38
N LEU A 152 2.50 9.39 13.44
CA LEU A 152 3.26 9.11 12.23
C LEU A 152 4.77 9.26 12.42
N LEU A 153 5.26 10.22 13.21
CA LEU A 153 6.71 10.40 13.36
C LEU A 153 7.45 9.22 14.00
N PRO A 154 6.90 8.53 15.03
CA PRO A 154 7.54 7.33 15.57
C PRO A 154 7.44 6.11 14.65
N TYR A 155 6.59 6.17 13.63
CA TYR A 155 6.37 5.10 12.66
C TYR A 155 7.39 5.13 11.51
N LEU A 156 7.75 6.33 11.07
CA LEU A 156 8.77 6.62 10.04
C LEU A 156 10.20 6.34 10.53
#